data_AF-A0A558DB44-F1
#
_entry.id   AF-A0A558DB44-F1
#
_cell.length_a   1.000
_cell.length_b   1.000
_cell.length_c   1.000
_cell.angle_alpha   90.00
_cell.angle_beta   90.00
_cell.angle_gamma   90.00
#
_symmetry.space_group_name_H-M   'P 1'
#
loop_
_entity.id
_entity.type
_entity.pdbx_description
1 polymer ?
#
loop_
_entity_poly.entity_id
_entity_poly.type
_entity_poly.pdbx_seq_one_letter_code
_entity_poly.pdbx_strand_id
1 'polypeptide(L)'
;MATKPEFQNPIEAVQALMAVQAQTIGKSIELQKKASEELMAFFQAEAQKATKLKTPEELVRFNVDANTALFKLLQSQGEAFTALATEVGQAAMAKFQNIAK
;
A
#
# COMPACT_ATOMS: atom_id res chain seq x y z
N MET A 1 3.46 -42.72 1.65
CA MET A 1 2.38 -41.97 0.96
C MET A 1 2.16 -40.69 1.76
N ALA A 2 2.48 -39.53 1.20
CA ALA A 2 2.21 -38.26 1.89
C ALA A 2 0.71 -37.98 1.79
N THR A 3 0.01 -38.04 2.92
CA THR A 3 -1.39 -37.62 3.03
C THR A 3 -1.48 -36.15 2.64
N LYS A 4 -2.22 -35.84 1.56
CA LYS A 4 -2.54 -34.46 1.23
C LYS A 4 -3.39 -33.90 2.37
N PRO A 5 -3.12 -32.67 2.85
CA PRO A 5 -4.04 -32.02 3.77
C PRO A 5 -5.40 -31.86 3.04
N GLU A 6 -6.42 -32.55 3.54
CA GLU A 6 -7.78 -32.45 3.05
C GLU A 6 -8.53 -31.44 3.92
N PHE A 7 -9.18 -30.47 3.30
CA PHE A 7 -10.08 -29.56 4.02
C PHE A 7 -11.28 -30.36 4.50
N GLN A 8 -11.46 -30.45 5.82
CA GLN A 8 -12.61 -31.16 6.41
C GLN A 8 -13.95 -30.53 5.97
N ASN A 9 -13.94 -29.21 5.70
CA ASN A 9 -15.09 -28.46 5.19
C ASN A 9 -14.68 -27.46 4.10
N PRO A 10 -14.81 -27.80 2.81
CA PRO A 10 -14.37 -26.92 1.71
C PRO A 10 -15.17 -25.61 1.62
N ILE A 11 -16.43 -25.57 2.07
CA ILE A 11 -17.25 -24.35 2.05
C ILE A 11 -16.71 -23.33 3.05
N GLU A 12 -16.34 -23.80 4.25
CA GLU A 12 -15.75 -22.96 5.29
C GLU A 12 -14.40 -22.38 4.86
N ALA A 13 -13.57 -23.19 4.19
CA ALA A 13 -12.30 -22.74 3.63
C ALA A 13 -12.49 -21.62 2.58
N VAL A 14 -13.50 -21.76 1.70
CA VAL A 14 -13.85 -20.72 0.71
C VAL A 14 -14.36 -19.45 1.39
N GLN A 15 -15.24 -19.56 2.39
CA GLN A 15 -15.74 -18.40 3.14
C GLN A 15 -14.60 -17.66 3.85
N ALA A 16 -13.67 -18.39 4.46
CA ALA A 16 -12.50 -17.79 5.08
C ALA A 16 -11.59 -17.08 4.07
N LEU A 17 -11.36 -17.67 2.89
CA LEU A 17 -10.63 -17.04 1.79
C LEU A 17 -11.31 -15.74 1.34
N MET A 18 -12.63 -15.78 1.10
CA MET A 18 -13.40 -14.60 0.69
C MET A 18 -13.33 -13.49 1.74
N ALA A 19 -13.42 -13.83 3.03
CA ALA A 19 -13.30 -12.86 4.12
C ALA A 19 -11.91 -12.19 4.14
N VAL A 20 -10.83 -12.97 3.94
CA VAL A 20 -9.47 -12.43 3.84
C VAL A 20 -9.31 -11.52 2.63
N GLN A 21 -9.83 -11.92 1.47
CA GLN A 21 -9.77 -11.12 0.25
C GLN A 21 -10.55 -9.80 0.41
N ALA A 22 -11.77 -9.84 0.96
CA ALA A 22 -12.56 -8.64 1.19
C ALA A 22 -11.85 -7.66 2.15
N GLN A 23 -11.29 -8.16 3.25
CA GLN A 23 -10.51 -7.35 4.18
C GLN A 23 -9.27 -6.73 3.50
N THR A 24 -8.58 -7.51 2.68
CA THR A 24 -7.40 -7.06 1.93
C THR A 24 -7.76 -5.95 0.95
N ILE A 25 -8.84 -6.12 0.18
CA ILE A 25 -9.33 -5.10 -0.76
C ILE A 25 -9.67 -3.82 0.01
N GLY A 26 -10.39 -3.92 1.14
CA GLY A 26 -10.72 -2.77 1.97
C GLY A 26 -9.48 -2.00 2.43
N LYS A 27 -8.49 -2.69 3.00
CA LYS A 27 -7.22 -2.07 3.43
C LYS A 27 -6.44 -1.45 2.27
N SER A 28 -6.42 -2.10 1.11
CA SER A 28 -5.76 -1.57 -0.09
C SER A 28 -6.41 -0.29 -0.59
N ILE A 29 -7.75 -0.21 -0.56
CA ILE A 29 -8.50 1.00 -0.93
C ILE A 29 -8.20 2.14 0.05
N GLU A 30 -8.20 1.87 1.36
CA GLU A 30 -7.86 2.88 2.37
C GLU A 30 -6.43 3.41 2.19
N LEU A 31 -5.48 2.51 1.94
CA LEU A 31 -4.10 2.88 1.69
C LEU A 31 -3.94 3.69 0.40
N GLN A 32 -4.63 3.30 -0.68
CA GLN A 32 -4.65 4.06 -1.93
C GLN A 32 -5.26 5.46 -1.75
N LYS A 33 -6.33 5.58 -0.96
CA LYS A 33 -6.94 6.87 -0.63
C LYS A 33 -5.94 7.75 0.12
N LYS A 34 -5.30 7.23 1.17
CA LYS A 34 -4.28 7.95 1.94
C LYS A 34 -3.12 8.42 1.05
N ALA A 35 -2.58 7.53 0.22
CA ALA A 35 -1.52 7.84 -0.74
C ALA A 35 -1.92 8.98 -1.70
N SER A 36 -3.17 8.97 -2.16
CA SER A 36 -3.72 10.01 -3.04
C SER A 36 -3.84 11.36 -2.32
N GLU A 37 -4.33 11.36 -1.08
CA GLU A 37 -4.44 12.56 -0.24
C GLU A 37 -3.06 13.19 0.04
N GLU A 38 -2.06 12.36 0.35
CA GLU A 38 -0.67 12.81 0.56
C GLU A 38 -0.06 13.40 -0.71
N LEU A 39 -0.30 12.78 -1.88
CA LEU A 39 0.15 13.31 -3.18
C LEU A 39 -0.50 14.65 -3.49
N MET A 40 -1.82 14.78 -3.28
CA MET A 40 -2.52 16.05 -3.48
C MET A 40 -1.97 17.14 -2.56
N ALA A 41 -1.76 16.84 -1.27
CA ALA A 41 -1.19 17.78 -0.32
C ALA A 41 0.23 18.19 -0.72
N PHE A 42 1.05 17.24 -1.18
CA PHE A 42 2.39 17.51 -1.71
C PHE A 42 2.34 18.49 -2.88
N PHE A 43 1.55 18.20 -3.92
CA PHE A 43 1.47 19.08 -5.09
C PHE A 43 0.92 20.46 -4.76
N GLN A 44 -0.05 20.56 -3.85
CA GLN A 44 -0.57 21.85 -3.40
C GLN A 44 0.51 22.68 -2.70
N ALA A 45 1.34 22.06 -1.85
CA ALA A 45 2.45 22.72 -1.18
C ALA A 45 3.55 23.16 -2.17
N GLU A 46 3.91 22.30 -3.12
CA GLU A 46 4.91 22.64 -4.15
C GLU A 46 4.42 23.74 -5.09
N ALA A 47 3.14 23.75 -5.46
CA ALA A 47 2.54 24.82 -6.26
C ALA A 47 2.65 26.17 -5.55
N GLN A 48 2.41 26.23 -4.23
CA GLN A 48 2.58 27.46 -3.45
C GLN A 48 4.05 27.90 -3.40
N LYS A 49 5.01 26.98 -3.30
CA LYS A 49 6.44 27.31 -3.34
C LYS A 49 6.84 27.85 -4.72
N ALA A 50 6.32 27.26 -5.79
CA ALA A 50 6.60 27.68 -7.16
C ALA A 50 6.21 29.14 -7.43
N THR A 51 5.14 29.66 -6.81
CA THR A 51 4.73 31.08 -6.96
C THR A 51 5.76 32.09 -6.45
N LYS A 52 6.74 31.64 -5.65
CA LYS A 52 7.74 32.50 -5.02
C LYS A 52 9.07 32.54 -5.77
N LEU A 53 9.21 31.73 -6.82
CA LEU A 53 10.45 31.63 -7.60
C LEU A 53 10.63 32.88 -8.47
N LYS A 54 11.84 33.44 -8.46
CA LYS A 54 12.18 34.69 -9.16
C LYS A 54 13.30 34.53 -10.17
N THR A 55 14.18 33.54 -9.99
CA THR A 55 15.35 33.35 -10.85
C THR A 55 15.44 31.93 -11.45
N PRO A 56 16.18 31.76 -12.56
CA PRO A 56 16.46 30.44 -13.13
C PRO A 56 17.16 29.48 -12.15
N GLU A 57 18.08 29.98 -11.32
CA GLU A 57 18.79 29.18 -10.32
C GLU A 57 17.84 28.67 -9.24
N GLU A 58 16.92 29.51 -8.78
CA GLU A 58 15.87 29.12 -7.83
C GLU A 58 14.94 28.05 -8.43
N LEU A 59 14.61 28.16 -9.73
CA LEU A 59 13.80 27.17 -10.43
C LEU A 59 14.49 25.81 -10.51
N VAL A 60 15.79 25.78 -10.84
CA VAL A 60 16.58 24.53 -10.88
C VAL A 60 16.63 23.89 -9.51
N ARG A 61 16.92 24.68 -8.47
CA ARG A 61 16.97 24.17 -7.09
C ARG A 61 15.62 23.63 -6.63
N PHE A 62 14.55 24.38 -6.89
CA PHE A 62 13.18 23.94 -6.62
C PHE A 62 12.88 22.60 -7.31
N ASN A 63 13.23 22.43 -8.59
CA ASN A 63 12.98 21.19 -9.31
C ASN A 63 13.67 19.98 -8.67
N VAL A 64 14.94 20.14 -8.29
CA VAL A 64 15.72 19.07 -7.64
C VAL A 64 15.13 18.73 -6.28
N ASP A 65 14.82 19.73 -5.46
CA ASP A 65 14.29 19.54 -4.11
C ASP A 65 12.89 18.91 -4.15
N ALA A 66 12.00 19.42 -5.03
CA ALA A 66 10.65 18.90 -5.19
C ALA A 66 10.64 17.46 -5.71
N ASN A 67 11.44 17.14 -6.73
CA ASN A 67 11.52 15.77 -7.24
C ASN A 67 12.11 14.80 -6.21
N THR A 68 13.12 15.23 -5.44
CA THR A 68 13.68 14.42 -4.36
C THR A 68 12.62 14.11 -3.30
N ALA A 69 11.83 15.11 -2.91
CA ALA A 69 10.75 14.92 -1.94
C ALA A 69 9.63 14.03 -2.51
N LEU A 70 9.26 14.21 -3.78
CA LEU A 70 8.28 13.36 -4.46
C LEU A 70 8.71 11.89 -4.48
N PHE A 71 9.97 11.62 -4.86
CA PHE A 71 10.46 10.23 -4.90
C PHE A 71 10.48 9.57 -3.52
N LYS A 72 10.84 10.32 -2.47
CA LYS A 72 10.76 9.82 -1.09
C LYS A 72 9.32 9.51 -0.66
N LEU A 73 8.37 10.38 -1.03
CA LEU A 73 6.95 10.14 -0.77
C LEU A 73 6.48 8.87 -1.48
N LEU A 74 6.77 8.72 -2.77
CA LEU A 74 6.39 7.54 -3.56
C LEU A 74 7.04 6.26 -3.02
N GLN A 75 8.30 6.33 -2.59
CA GLN A 75 8.99 5.21 -1.93
C GLN A 75 8.25 4.80 -0.65
N SER A 76 7.93 5.75 0.22
CA SER A 76 7.20 5.47 1.47
C SER A 76 5.82 4.84 1.22
N GLN A 77 5.11 5.31 0.18
CA GLN A 77 3.85 4.69 -0.23
C GLN A 77 4.05 3.24 -0.70
N GLY A 78 5.08 2.97 -1.51
CA GLY A 78 5.42 1.62 -1.94
C GLY A 78 5.80 0.68 -0.78
N GLU A 79 6.53 1.19 0.20
CA GLU A 79 6.86 0.46 1.43
C GLU A 79 5.60 0.12 2.25
N ALA A 80 4.65 1.05 2.35
CA ALA A 80 3.37 0.80 3.01
C ALA A 80 2.54 -0.29 2.30
N PHE A 81 2.50 -0.29 0.97
CA PHE A 81 1.84 -1.37 0.21
C PHE A 81 2.54 -2.71 0.39
N THR A 82 3.86 -2.72 0.44
CA THR A 82 4.66 -3.94 0.69
C THR A 82 4.41 -4.49 2.08
N ALA A 83 4.31 -3.61 3.08
CA ALA A 83 3.97 -3.99 4.45
C ALA A 83 2.56 -4.59 4.54
N LEU A 84 1.56 -3.97 3.89
CA LEU A 84 0.20 -4.50 3.81
C LEU A 84 0.17 -5.89 3.17
N ALA A 85 0.87 -6.07 2.03
CA ALA A 85 0.94 -7.36 1.36
C ALA A 85 1.55 -8.45 2.26
N THR A 86 2.58 -8.08 3.02
CA THR A 86 3.24 -8.99 3.98
C THR A 86 2.30 -9.36 5.13
N GLU A 87 1.63 -8.37 5.75
CA GLU A 87 0.67 -8.57 6.84
C GLU A 87 -0.47 -9.50 6.40
N VAL A 88 -1.06 -9.22 5.24
CA VAL A 88 -2.15 -10.02 4.67
C VAL A 88 -1.69 -11.45 4.36
N GLY A 89 -0.51 -11.62 3.77
CA GLY A 89 0.05 -12.94 3.47
C GLY A 89 0.25 -13.79 4.74
N GLN A 90 0.78 -13.19 5.81
CA GLN A 90 0.94 -13.84 7.11
C GLN A 90 -0.42 -14.20 7.74
N ALA A 91 -1.38 -13.27 7.72
CA ALA A 91 -2.73 -13.51 8.25
C ALA A 91 -3.48 -14.61 7.47
N ALA A 92 -3.34 -14.63 6.14
CA ALA A 92 -3.91 -15.66 5.28
C ALA A 92 -3.32 -17.04 5.61
N MET A 93 -1.99 -17.16 5.70
CA MET A 93 -1.33 -18.41 6.07
C MET A 93 -1.79 -18.92 7.44
N ALA A 94 -1.86 -18.04 8.45
CA ALA A 94 -2.32 -18.42 9.78
C ALA A 94 -3.77 -18.93 9.76
N LYS A 95 -4.67 -18.27 9.02
CA LYS A 95 -6.06 -18.74 8.86
C LYS A 95 -6.15 -20.09 8.15
N PHE A 96 -5.40 -20.29 7.06
CA PHE A 96 -5.43 -21.58 6.35
C PHE A 96 -4.83 -22.72 7.16
N GLN A 97 -3.78 -22.48 7.93
CA GLN A 97 -3.22 -23.49 8.84
C GLN A 97 -4.22 -23.93 9.92
N ASN A 98 -5.10 -23.02 10.38
CA ASN A 98 -6.13 -23.36 11.35
C ASN A 98 -7.30 -24.16 10.74
N ILE A 99 -7.64 -23.90 9.47
CA ILE A 99 -8.74 -24.59 8.76
C ILE A 99 -8.28 -25.96 8.20
N ALA A 100 -6.98 -26.13 7.96
CA ALA A 100 -6.39 -27.38 7.46
C ALA A 100 -6.05 -28.39 8.57
N LYS A 101 -6.19 -28.02 9.86
CA LYS A 101 -6.10 -28.93 11.00
C LYS A 101 -7.46 -29.62 11.22
#